data_AF-A0A7X9L8B6-F1
#
_entry.id   AF-A0A7X9L8B6-F1
#
_cell.length_a   1.000
_cell.length_b   1.000
_cell.length_c   1.000
_cell.angle_alpha   90.00
_cell.angle_beta   90.00
_cell.angle_gamma   90.00
#
_symmetry.space_group_name_H-M   'P 1'
#
loop_
_entity.id
_entity.type
_entity.pdbx_description
1 polymer ?
#
loop_
_entity_poly.entity_id
_entity_poly.type
_entity_poly.pdbx_seq_one_letter_code
_entity_poly.pdbx_strand_id
1 'polypeptide(L)'
;MNAARFVTHLRYLYARVASGKQIVDPHPTFVDAITNAHPEAMACVVKLRFQFEMNLGEKLSPDEVAYLALHVARLIWDLREDR
;
A
#
# COMPACT_ATOMS: atom_id res chain seq x y z
N MET A 1 17.27 0.63 -0.57
CA MET A 1 16.74 0.43 0.82
C MET A 1 15.20 0.32 0.86
N ASN A 2 14.50 0.46 -0.28
CA ASN A 2 13.03 0.49 -0.26
C ASN A 2 12.38 -0.88 -0.01
N ALA A 3 13.05 -1.99 -0.34
CA ALA A 3 12.60 -3.35 0.01
C ALA A 3 12.40 -3.54 1.52
N ALA A 4 13.38 -3.15 2.33
CA ALA A 4 13.28 -3.24 3.79
C ALA A 4 12.14 -2.37 4.36
N ARG A 5 11.94 -1.17 3.80
CA ARG A 5 10.82 -0.28 4.17
C ARG A 5 9.47 -0.87 3.80
N PHE A 6 9.36 -1.50 2.63
CA PHE A 6 8.14 -2.19 2.21
C PHE A 6 7.80 -3.35 3.14
N VAL A 7 8.76 -4.24 3.44
CA VAL A 7 8.53 -5.36 4.38
C VAL A 7 8.14 -4.85 5.77
N THR A 8 8.80 -3.80 6.25
CA THR A 8 8.44 -3.18 7.54
C THR A 8 7.02 -2.63 7.51
N HIS A 9 6.64 -1.94 6.43
CA HIS A 9 5.29 -1.42 6.25
C HIS A 9 4.25 -2.55 6.27
N LEU A 10 4.49 -3.66 5.57
CA LEU A 10 3.61 -4.82 5.60
C LEU A 10 3.40 -5.33 7.03
N ARG A 11 4.48 -5.51 7.82
CA ARG A 11 4.35 -5.97 9.21
C ARG A 11 3.43 -5.08 10.05
N TYR A 12 3.55 -3.76 9.90
CA TYR A 12 2.70 -2.81 10.61
C TYR A 12 1.28 -2.74 10.06
N LEU A 13 1.08 -2.87 8.74
CA LEU A 13 -0.23 -2.95 8.11
C LEU A 13 -1.01 -4.15 8.67
N TYR A 14 -0.40 -5.34 8.72
CA TYR A 14 -1.03 -6.53 9.29
C TYR A 14 -1.42 -6.31 10.76
N ALA A 15 -0.52 -5.74 11.58
CA ALA A 15 -0.81 -5.47 12.99
C ALA A 15 -1.95 -4.45 13.18
N ARG A 16 -2.01 -3.41 12.34
CA ARG A 16 -3.10 -2.41 12.39
C ARG A 16 -4.44 -3.00 12.00
N VAL A 17 -4.50 -3.70 10.87
CA VAL A 17 -5.74 -4.29 10.37
C VAL A 17 -6.28 -5.33 11.35
N ALA A 18 -5.43 -6.23 11.84
CA ALA A 18 -5.82 -7.26 12.82
C ALA A 18 -6.29 -6.68 14.16
N SER A 19 -5.90 -5.45 14.51
CA SER A 19 -6.34 -4.76 15.73
C SER A 19 -7.51 -3.79 15.51
N GLY A 20 -8.07 -3.73 14.29
CA GLY A 20 -9.16 -2.81 13.92
C GLY A 20 -8.74 -1.33 13.87
N LYS A 21 -7.44 -1.05 13.77
CA LYS A 21 -6.86 0.32 13.79
C LYS A 21 -6.33 0.72 12.43
N GLN A 22 -7.12 0.48 11.39
CA GLN A 22 -6.75 0.86 10.03
C GLN A 22 -6.62 2.38 9.90
N ILE A 23 -5.73 2.82 9.01
CA ILE A 23 -5.65 4.23 8.64
C ILE A 23 -6.93 4.61 7.90
N VAL A 24 -7.58 5.68 8.33
CA VAL A 24 -8.75 6.25 7.66
C VAL A 24 -8.61 7.76 7.71
N ASP A 25 -8.41 8.38 6.54
CA ASP A 25 -8.48 9.84 6.40
C ASP A 25 -9.87 10.20 5.84
N PRO A 26 -10.63 11.10 6.51
CA PRO A 26 -11.90 11.57 5.97
C PRO A 26 -11.75 12.34 4.64
N HIS A 27 -10.54 12.80 4.29
CA HIS A 27 -10.26 13.51 3.06
C HIS A 27 -9.54 12.61 2.03
N PRO A 28 -10.15 12.38 0.84
CA PRO A 28 -9.57 11.49 -0.17
C PRO A 28 -8.32 12.05 -0.87
N THR A 29 -7.89 13.27 -0.51
CA THR A 29 -6.79 13.99 -1.17
C THR A 29 -5.50 13.17 -1.26
N PHE A 30 -5.19 12.37 -0.23
CA PHE A 30 -4.01 11.50 -0.27
C PHE A 30 -4.18 10.35 -1.27
N VAL A 31 -5.32 9.66 -1.23
CA VAL A 31 -5.63 8.54 -2.13
C VAL A 31 -5.63 9.00 -3.59
N ASP A 32 -6.25 10.14 -3.88
CA ASP A 32 -6.30 10.73 -5.21
C ASP A 32 -4.91 11.12 -5.71
N ALA A 33 -4.09 11.74 -4.86
CA ALA A 33 -2.73 12.13 -5.20
C ALA A 33 -1.87 10.92 -5.57
N ILE A 34 -1.90 9.85 -4.77
CA ILE A 34 -1.17 8.62 -5.07
C ILE A 34 -1.69 7.94 -6.33
N THR A 35 -3.01 7.92 -6.52
CA THR A 35 -3.64 7.29 -7.69
C THR A 35 -3.23 7.96 -8.99
N ASN A 36 -3.21 9.28 -9.00
CA ASN A 36 -2.81 10.06 -10.17
C ASN A 36 -1.29 10.03 -10.42
N ALA A 37 -0.48 10.08 -9.36
CA ALA A 37 0.98 10.11 -9.48
C ALA A 37 1.60 8.74 -9.82
N HIS A 38 0.99 7.64 -9.36
CA HIS A 38 1.56 6.29 -9.45
C HIS A 38 0.54 5.25 -9.92
N PRO A 39 -0.05 5.39 -11.13
CA PRO A 39 -1.10 4.50 -11.61
C PRO A 39 -0.65 3.04 -11.75
N GLU A 40 0.61 2.80 -12.14
CA GLU A 40 1.19 1.45 -12.20
C GLU A 40 1.28 0.78 -10.83
N ALA A 41 1.71 1.53 -9.81
CA ALA A 41 1.80 1.03 -8.45
C ALA A 41 0.41 0.74 -7.87
N MET A 42 -0.58 1.61 -8.14
CA MET A 42 -1.97 1.36 -7.77
C MET A 42 -2.52 0.09 -8.43
N ALA A 43 -2.29 -0.09 -9.73
CA ALA A 43 -2.74 -1.29 -10.43
C ALA A 43 -2.10 -2.56 -9.86
N CYS A 44 -0.83 -2.50 -9.46
CA CYS A 44 -0.17 -3.59 -8.74
C CYS A 44 -0.83 -3.87 -7.40
N VAL A 45 -1.05 -2.84 -6.57
CA VAL A 45 -1.64 -3.01 -5.25
C VAL A 45 -3.08 -3.49 -5.30
N VAL A 46 -3.89 -3.06 -6.26
CA VAL A 46 -5.26 -3.57 -6.43
C VAL A 46 -5.27 -5.08 -6.66
N LYS A 47 -4.27 -5.64 -7.37
CA LYS A 47 -4.12 -7.10 -7.53
C LYS A 47 -3.68 -7.78 -6.23
N LEU A 48 -2.79 -7.14 -5.47
CA LEU A 48 -2.30 -7.69 -4.21
C LEU A 48 -3.33 -7.59 -3.08
N ARG A 49 -4.21 -6.57 -3.12
CA ARG A 49 -5.26 -6.31 -2.14
C ARG A 49 -6.07 -7.56 -1.84
N PHE A 50 -6.50 -8.28 -2.88
CA PHE A 50 -7.28 -9.50 -2.72
C PHE A 50 -6.56 -10.54 -1.85
N GLN A 51 -5.25 -10.72 -2.05
CA GLN A 51 -4.44 -11.64 -1.24
C GLN A 51 -4.31 -11.16 0.21
N PHE A 52 -4.12 -9.86 0.43
CA PHE A 52 -4.05 -9.30 1.79
C PHE A 52 -5.37 -9.47 2.54
N GLU A 53 -6.48 -9.10 1.92
CA GLU A 53 -7.82 -9.16 2.53
C GLU A 53 -8.22 -10.61 2.84
N MET A 54 -7.91 -11.56 1.95
CA MET A 54 -8.15 -12.99 2.22
C MET A 54 -7.35 -13.50 3.43
N ASN A 55 -6.07 -13.12 3.54
CA ASN A 55 -5.21 -13.57 4.64
C ASN A 55 -5.55 -12.88 5.97
N LEU A 56 -6.04 -11.64 5.92
CA LEU A 56 -6.43 -10.86 7.11
C LEU A 56 -7.85 -11.15 7.59
N GLY A 57 -8.74 -11.62 6.70
CA GLY A 57 -10.16 -11.73 6.97
C GLY A 57 -10.88 -10.38 7.04
N GLU A 58 -10.21 -9.30 6.65
CA GLU A 58 -10.67 -7.92 6.78
C GLU A 58 -10.36 -7.12 5.52
N LYS A 59 -11.24 -6.18 5.17
CA LYS A 59 -11.02 -5.29 4.03
C LYS A 59 -10.01 -4.21 4.36
N LEU A 60 -9.13 -3.89 3.42
CA LEU A 60 -8.24 -2.74 3.54
C LEU A 60 -8.99 -1.44 3.25
N SER A 61 -8.73 -0.41 4.06
CA SER A 61 -9.20 0.94 3.79
C SER A 61 -8.54 1.52 2.52
N PRO A 62 -9.17 2.53 1.89
CA PRO A 62 -8.57 3.25 0.77
C PRO A 62 -7.19 3.84 1.09
N ASP A 63 -6.99 4.32 2.32
CA ASP A 63 -5.72 4.89 2.77
C ASP A 63 -4.63 3.83 2.93
N GLU A 64 -4.93 2.65 3.46
CA GLU A 64 -3.98 1.53 3.53
C GLU A 64 -3.57 1.09 2.11
N VAL A 65 -4.52 1.06 1.16
CA VAL A 65 -4.25 0.78 -0.26
C VAL A 65 -3.32 1.84 -0.87
N ALA A 66 -3.58 3.13 -0.61
CA ALA A 66 -2.73 4.21 -1.11
C ALA A 66 -1.32 4.21 -0.49
N TYR A 67 -1.21 3.94 0.81
CA TYR A 67 0.09 3.79 1.48
C TYR A 67 0.89 2.62 0.91
N LEU A 68 0.23 1.48 0.71
CA LEU A 68 0.85 0.32 0.09
C LEU A 68 1.33 0.64 -1.32
N ALA A 69 0.55 1.39 -2.10
CA ALA A 69 0.91 1.81 -3.45
C ALA A 69 2.11 2.76 -3.45
N LEU A 70 2.20 3.69 -2.50
CA LEU A 70 3.39 4.54 -2.32
C LEU A 70 4.66 3.70 -2.10
N HIS A 71 4.58 2.65 -1.26
CA HIS A 71 5.73 1.78 -1.05
C HIS A 71 6.07 0.94 -2.28
N VAL A 72 5.08 0.45 -3.04
CA VAL A 72 5.32 -0.24 -4.32
C VAL A 72 5.94 0.70 -5.35
N ALA A 73 5.48 1.95 -5.45
CA ALA A 73 6.05 2.94 -6.37
C ALA A 73 7.56 3.15 -6.10
N ARG A 74 7.95 3.22 -4.83
CA ARG A 74 9.36 3.33 -4.43
C ARG A 74 10.19 2.09 -4.80
N LEU A 75 9.60 0.89 -4.77
CA LEU A 75 10.27 -0.33 -5.24
C LEU A 75 10.46 -0.32 -6.75
N ILE A 76 9.44 0.08 -7.51
CA ILE A 76 9.50 0.19 -8.96
C ILE A 76 10.60 1.18 -9.36
N TRP A 77 10.71 2.30 -8.65
CA TRP A 77 11.75 3.29 -8.86
C TRP A 77 13.15 2.71 -8.64
N ASP A 78 13.40 2.09 -7.48
CA ASP A 78 14.70 1.44 -7.18
C ASP A 78 15.08 0.41 -8.28
N LEU A 79 14.11 -0.41 -8.73
CA LEU A 79 14.33 -1.43 -9.77
C LEU A 79 14.60 -0.86 -11.17
N ARG A 80 14.26 0.41 -11.42
CA ARG A 80 14.51 1.10 -12.68
C ARG A 80 15.84 1.84 -12.68
N GLU A 81 16.26 2.38 -11.53
CA GLU A 81 17.58 3.01 -11.37
C GLU A 81 18.73 2.00 -11.31
N ASP A 82 18.47 0.77 -10.85
CA ASP A 82 19.45 -0.31 -10.80
C ASP A 82 19.62 -1.04 -12.16
N ARG A 83 19.02 -0.51 -13.24
CA ARG A 83 19.12 -1.02 -14.62
C ARG A 83 19.95 -0.13 -15.52
#